data_AF-A0A376KRM6-F1
#
_entry.id   AF-A0A376KRM6-F1
#
_cell.length_a   1.000
_cell.length_b   1.000
_cell.length_c   1.000
_cell.angle_alpha   90.00
_cell.angle_beta   90.00
_cell.angle_gamma   90.00
#
_symmetry.space_group_name_H-M   'P 1'
#
loop_
_entity.id
_entity.type
_entity.pdbx_description
1 polymer ?
#
loop_
_entity_poly.entity_id
_entity_poly.type
_entity_poly.pdbx_seq_one_letter_code
_entity_poly.pdbx_strand_id
1 'polypeptide(L)' 'MWAGGIKSLDDAAKILSFGADKISINSPALADPTLITHLADRFGVQCIVVGIDTWYDAETGKISCESIYRR' A
#
# COMPACT_ATOMS: atom_id res chain seq x y z
N MET A 1 -1.45 -11.21 9.03
CA MET A 1 -1.32 -10.05 8.12
C MET A 1 -0.46 -9.01 8.83
N TRP A 2 0.55 -8.47 8.15
CA TRP A 2 1.35 -7.35 8.67
C TRP A 2 0.94 -6.07 7.96
N ALA A 3 0.73 -4.99 8.72
CA ALA A 3 0.35 -3.69 8.18
C ALA A 3 1.43 -2.64 8.46
N GLY A 4 1.89 -1.95 7.41
CA GLY A 4 2.80 -0.82 7.52
C GLY A 4 4.28 -1.16 7.38
N GLY A 5 5.07 -0.15 7.01
CA GLY A 5 6.54 -0.23 6.93
C GLY A 5 7.10 -0.84 5.64
N ILE A 6 6.28 -1.33 4.72
CA ILE A 6 6.73 -1.91 3.45
C ILE A 6 7.00 -0.80 2.44
N LYS A 7 8.27 -0.53 2.13
CA LYS A 7 8.68 0.47 1.13
C LYS A 7 9.42 -0.16 -0.07
N SER A 8 9.72 -1.45 0.01
CA SER A 8 10.49 -2.16 -0.98
C SER A 8 10.08 -3.64 -1.09
N LEU A 9 10.52 -4.28 -2.17
CA LEU A 9 10.41 -5.73 -2.37
C LEU A 9 11.11 -6.54 -1.27
N ASP A 10 12.17 -6.01 -0.68
CA ASP A 10 12.96 -6.69 0.35
C ASP A 10 12.24 -6.68 1.70
N ASP A 11 11.60 -5.56 2.06
CA ASP A 11 10.76 -5.46 3.26
C ASP A 11 9.59 -6.46 3.19
N ALA A 12 8.94 -6.52 2.02
CA ALA A 12 7.87 -7.48 1.76
C ALA A 12 8.37 -8.93 1.88
N ALA A 13 9.53 -9.26 1.28
CA ALA A 13 10.12 -10.58 1.37
C ALA A 13 10.40 -11.00 2.82
N LYS A 14 10.98 -10.11 3.62
CA LYS A 14 11.26 -10.36 5.04
C LYS A 14 9.97 -10.65 5.81
N ILE A 15 8.96 -9.80 5.66
CA ILE A 15 7.68 -9.95 6.36
C ILE A 15 6.98 -11.26 6.00
N LEU A 16 6.92 -11.60 4.70
CA LEU A 16 6.35 -12.85 4.23
C LEU A 16 7.15 -14.06 4.74
N SER A 17 8.49 -13.96 4.81
CA SER A 17 9.34 -15.03 5.34
C SER A 17 9.14 -15.30 6.84
N PHE A 18 8.63 -14.32 7.59
CA PHE A 18 8.24 -14.50 9.00
C PHE A 18 6.87 -15.19 9.18
N GLY A 19 6.26 -15.66 8.08
CA GLY A 19 5.00 -16.40 8.09
C GLY A 19 3.76 -15.52 7.95
N ALA A 20 3.91 -14.27 7.51
CA ALA A 20 2.75 -13.44 7.17
C ALA A 20 2.09 -13.94 5.87
N ASP A 21 0.80 -14.25 5.93
CA ASP A 21 0.00 -14.64 4.75
C ASP A 21 -0.28 -13.46 3.79
N LYS A 22 -0.40 -12.24 4.34
CA LYS A 22 -0.69 -11.01 3.61
C LYS A 22 0.06 -9.82 4.16
N ILE A 23 0.35 -8.87 3.27
CA ILE A 23 0.95 -7.57 3.58
C ILE A 23 0.03 -6.44 3.17
N SER A 24 -0.05 -5.40 3.99
CA SER A 24 -0.83 -4.19 3.72
C SER A 24 0.06 -2.97 3.50
N ILE A 25 -0.19 -2.23 2.42
CA ILE A 25 0.60 -1.09 1.94
C ILE A 25 -0.34 0.09 1.71
N ASN A 26 0.05 1.28 2.16
CA ASN A 26 -0.76 2.48 2.03
C ASN A 26 0.06 3.62 1.41
N SER A 27 0.71 4.45 2.22
CA SER A 27 1.45 5.62 1.71
C SER A 27 2.47 5.31 0.60
N PRO A 28 3.26 4.21 0.65
CA PRO A 28 4.16 3.85 -0.43
C PRO A 28 3.44 3.46 -1.73
N ALA A 29 2.25 2.87 -1.64
CA ALA A 29 1.43 2.50 -2.79
C ALA A 29 0.85 3.74 -3.51
N LEU A 30 0.57 4.81 -2.75
CA LEU A 30 0.14 6.09 -3.32
C LEU A 30 1.31 6.93 -3.86
N ALA A 31 2.50 6.83 -3.25
CA ALA A 31 3.70 7.54 -3.70
C ALA A 31 4.30 6.92 -4.97
N ASP A 32 4.28 5.59 -5.06
CA ASP A 32 4.74 4.82 -6.21
C ASP A 32 3.82 3.62 -6.47
N PRO A 33 2.81 3.79 -7.36
CA PRO A 33 1.92 2.69 -7.74
C PRO A 33 2.64 1.50 -8.38
N THR A 34 3.83 1.69 -8.96
CA THR A 34 4.59 0.60 -9.60
C THR A 34 5.12 -0.41 -8.58
N LEU A 35 5.31 0.01 -7.32
CA LEU A 35 5.65 -0.88 -6.22
C LEU A 35 4.60 -1.99 -6.05
N ILE A 36 3.31 -1.67 -6.20
CA ILE A 36 2.22 -2.64 -6.08
C ILE A 36 2.36 -3.71 -7.16
N THR A 37 2.60 -3.30 -8.41
CA THR A 37 2.80 -4.21 -9.54
C THR A 37 3.98 -5.13 -9.31
N HIS A 38 5.14 -4.58 -8.92
CA HIS A 38 6.33 -5.39 -8.66
C HIS A 38 6.12 -6.40 -7.53
N LEU A 39 5.38 -6.02 -6.49
CA LEU A 39 5.05 -6.91 -5.37
C LEU A 39 4.06 -8.00 -5.79
N ALA A 40 3.04 -7.65 -6.57
CA ALA A 40 2.07 -8.58 -7.12
C ALA A 40 2.73 -9.59 -8.07
N ASP A 41 3.64 -9.15 -8.94
CA ASP A 41 4.36 -10.02 -9.86
C ASP A 41 5.27 -11.01 -9.11
N ARG A 42 5.90 -10.57 -8.01
CA ARG A 42 6.84 -11.40 -7.26
C ARG A 42 6.18 -12.36 -6.28
N PHE A 43 5.14 -11.92 -5.56
CA PHE A 43 4.53 -12.66 -4.45
C PHE A 43 3.11 -13.15 -4.74
N GLY A 44 2.49 -12.64 -5.80
CA GLY A 44 1.10 -12.93 -6.18
C GLY A 44 0.12 -11.88 -5.64
N VAL A 45 -0.90 -11.57 -6.44
CA VAL A 45 -1.93 -10.55 -6.09
C VAL A 45 -2.73 -10.91 -4.83
N GLN A 46 -2.83 -12.19 -4.47
CA GLN A 46 -3.63 -12.67 -3.35
C GLN A 46 -3.10 -12.26 -1.97
N CYS A 47 -1.80 -11.95 -1.87
CA CYS A 47 -1.15 -11.58 -0.61
C CYS A 47 -0.93 -10.07 -0.46
N ILE A 48 -1.28 -9.26 -1.46
CA ILE A 48 -1.09 -7.80 -1.46
C ILE A 48 -2.42 -7.11 -1.15
N VAL A 49 -2.45 -6.32 -0.08
CA VAL A 49 -3.59 -5.49 0.31
C VAL A 49 -3.17 -4.03 0.24
N VAL A 50 -3.97 -3.19 -0.41
CA VAL A 50 -3.73 -1.74 -0.49
C VAL A 50 -4.74 -1.02 0.39
N GLY A 51 -4.24 -0.30 1.40
CA GLY A 51 -5.03 0.59 2.22
C GLY A 51 -5.15 1.95 1.53
N ILE A 52 -6.37 2.44 1.40
CA ILE A 52 -6.66 3.75 0.79
C ILE A 52 -7.52 4.52 1.79
N ASP A 53 -6.94 5.58 2.37
CA ASP A 53 -7.66 6.50 3.25
C ASP A 53 -8.23 7.65 2.43
N THR A 54 -9.56 7.74 2.37
CA THR A 54 -10.28 8.80 1.66
C THR A 54 -11.20 9.58 2.59
N TRP A 55 -11.35 10.88 2.34
CA TRP A 55 -12.40 11.69 2.92
C TRP A 55 -13.22 12.39 1.82
N TYR A 56 -14.49 12.61 2.13
CA TYR A 56 -15.42 13.31 1.25
C TYR A 56 -15.48 14.79 1.64
N ASP A 57 -15.22 15.66 0.67
CA ASP A 57 -15.36 17.10 0.80
C ASP A 57 -16.77 17.51 0.36
N ALA A 58 -17.61 17.89 1.34
CA ALA A 58 -19.03 18.18 1.10
C ALA A 58 -19.26 19.50 0.35
N GLU A 59 -18.30 20.42 0.37
CA GLU A 59 -18.41 21.72 -0.30
C GLU A 59 -18.07 21.63 -1.80
N THR A 60 -17.07 20.82 -2.15
CA THR A 60 -16.62 20.62 -3.53
C THR A 60 -17.21 19.37 -4.19
N GLY A 61 -17.83 18.48 -3.42
CA GLY A 61 -18.34 17.19 -3.87
C GLY A 61 -17.22 16.20 -4.27
N LYS A 62 -15.97 16.47 -3.90
CA LYS A 62 -14.80 15.68 -4.28
C LYS A 62 -14.43 14.68 -3.20
N ILE A 63 -14.00 13.49 -3.61
CA ILE A 63 -13.37 12.50 -2.73
C ILE A 63 -11.87 12.72 -2.84
N SER A 64 -11.23 13.07 -1.72
CA SER A 64 -9.79 13.24 -1.62
C SER A 64 -9.17 12.05 -0.90
N CYS A 65 -7.93 11.71 -1.27
CA CYS A 65 -7.20 10.59 -0.71
C CYS A 65 -5.85 11.07 -0.17
N GLU A 66 -5.47 10.62 1.04
CA GLU A 66 -4.24 11.11 1.68
C GLU A 66 -3.01 10.39 1.13
N SER A 67 -2.46 10.91 0.04
CA SER A 67 -1.00 10.90 -0.13
C SER A 67 -0.54 12.28 0.26
N ILE A 68 -0.04 12.44 1.50
CA ILE A 68 0.47 13.72 2.00
C ILE A 68 1.75 14.06 1.23
N TYR A 69 1.63 14.54 0.00
CA TYR A 69 2.49 15.60 -0.50
C TYR A 69 1.96 16.90 0.11
N ARG A 70 2.13 17.06 1.43
CA ARG A 70 2.31 18.42 1.97
C ARG A 70 3.63 18.88 1.37
N ARG A 71 3.57 19.92 0.54
CA ARG A 71 4.74 20.77 0.30
C ARG A 71 5.34 21.22 1.63
#